data_AF-A0A1Q7NGR4-F1
#
_entry.id   AF-A0A1Q7NGR4-F1
#
_cell.length_a   1.000
_cell.length_b   1.000
_cell.length_c   1.000
_cell.angle_alpha   90.00
_cell.angle_beta   90.00
_cell.angle_gamma   90.00
#
_symmetry.space_group_name_H-M   'P 1'
#
loop_
_entity.id
_entity.type
_entity.pdbx_description
1 polymer ?
#
loop_
_entity_poly.entity_id
_entity_poly.type
_entity_poly.pdbx_seq_one_letter_code
_entity_poly.pdbx_strand_id
1 'polypeptide(L)'
;MKRWFMALAVLAALSGFQVMVAQSASREDLQKQLAAKRAELQKLEDQFLAPSDEDRTAFAELLRQPDTGLIRLLPREVYDQFPSKPARLTISGGGAYYSFARLTHEYGYGSDIELSSGYLSVGFAGADYGLMTTIGQVPLEEISSEYPVVAFLASYKPPNEEAEARQEHRSFRPTGKIIDGVTYQERLPVQVNTTYLLRSINYDNSDVLVAFRVVRKDSDGSVVLAWKLLKKYPKPVLTRSQAAN
;
A
#
# COMPACT_ATOMS: atom_id res chain seq x y z
N MET A 1 19.08 -88.14 49.14
CA MET A 1 19.56 -88.57 47.80
C MET A 1 18.34 -88.59 46.88
N LYS A 2 18.17 -87.88 45.77
CA LYS A 2 18.98 -87.05 44.87
C LYS A 2 18.12 -85.82 44.54
N ARG A 3 18.65 -84.60 44.61
CA ARG A 3 18.00 -83.41 44.02
C ARG A 3 18.75 -83.11 42.73
N TRP A 4 18.06 -83.27 41.61
CA TRP A 4 18.56 -82.93 40.28
C TRP A 4 18.41 -81.43 40.02
N PHE A 5 19.44 -80.90 39.39
CA PHE A 5 19.61 -79.52 38.94
C PHE A 5 18.47 -79.08 38.02
N MET A 6 17.99 -77.85 38.19
CA MET A 6 17.20 -77.19 37.15
C MET A 6 17.61 -75.72 36.99
N ALA A 7 18.04 -75.45 35.76
CA ALA A 7 17.93 -74.22 34.97
C ALA A 7 18.63 -72.93 35.44
N LEU A 8 19.75 -72.63 34.78
CA LEU A 8 20.25 -71.28 34.52
C LEU A 8 19.14 -70.46 33.80
N ALA A 9 18.74 -69.33 34.39
CA ALA A 9 18.00 -68.29 33.69
C ALA A 9 18.98 -67.27 33.13
N VAL A 10 19.17 -67.28 31.80
CA VAL A 10 19.89 -66.22 31.09
C VAL A 10 18.90 -65.10 30.80
N LEU A 11 19.01 -63.99 31.52
CA LEU A 11 18.29 -62.75 31.23
C LEU A 11 18.95 -62.08 30.01
N ALA A 12 18.34 -62.25 28.83
CA ALA A 12 18.67 -61.44 27.67
C ALA A 12 17.96 -60.08 27.78
N ALA A 13 18.67 -59.06 28.29
CA ALA A 13 18.23 -57.68 28.21
C ALA A 13 18.43 -57.17 26.76
N LEU A 14 17.43 -57.39 25.91
CA LEU A 14 17.34 -56.73 24.61
C LEU A 14 17.00 -55.26 24.83
N SER A 15 18.04 -54.43 24.83
CA SER A 15 17.96 -52.98 24.69
C SER A 15 17.23 -52.64 23.39
N GLY A 16 15.95 -52.31 23.51
CA GLY A 16 15.17 -51.70 22.44
C GLY A 16 15.69 -50.29 22.16
N PHE A 17 16.59 -50.16 21.20
CA PHE A 17 16.81 -48.89 20.52
C PHE A 17 15.55 -48.61 19.70
N GLN A 18 14.58 -47.90 20.29
CA GLN A 18 13.54 -47.26 19.51
C GLN A 18 14.18 -46.11 18.76
N VAL A 19 14.60 -46.37 17.52
CA VAL A 19 14.87 -45.32 16.55
C VAL A 19 13.53 -44.64 16.31
N MET A 20 13.30 -43.50 16.97
CA MET A 20 12.25 -42.57 16.55
C MET A 20 12.66 -42.07 15.16
N VAL A 21 12.20 -42.77 14.12
CA VAL A 21 12.20 -42.23 12.77
C VAL A 21 11.25 -41.05 12.84
N ALA A 22 11.80 -39.83 12.88
CA ALA A 22 11.03 -38.62 12.68
C ALA A 22 10.28 -38.77 11.36
N GLN A 23 8.98 -39.01 11.43
CA GLN A 23 8.12 -39.17 10.27
C GLN A 23 8.16 -37.84 9.52
N SER A 24 8.86 -37.79 8.39
CA SER A 24 8.92 -36.60 7.56
C SER A 24 7.49 -36.23 7.16
N ALA A 25 7.07 -35.01 7.49
CA ALA A 25 5.75 -34.49 7.16
C ALA A 25 5.44 -34.75 5.67
N SER A 26 4.23 -35.23 5.37
CA SER A 26 3.83 -35.44 3.97
C SER A 26 3.86 -34.10 3.23
N ARG A 27 3.94 -34.13 1.89
CA ARG A 27 3.84 -32.89 1.09
C ARG A 27 2.57 -32.09 1.40
N GLU A 28 1.48 -32.80 1.69
CA GLU A 28 0.20 -32.19 2.08
C GLU A 28 0.30 -31.50 3.45
N ASP A 29 0.94 -32.14 4.42
CA ASP A 29 1.16 -31.54 5.74
C ASP A 29 2.05 -30.30 5.66
N LEU A 30 3.10 -30.34 4.83
CA LEU A 30 3.96 -29.19 4.56
C LEU A 30 3.18 -28.05 3.90
N GLN A 31 2.29 -28.34 2.95
CA GLN A 31 1.44 -27.34 2.31
C GLN A 31 0.48 -26.68 3.31
N LYS A 32 -0.12 -27.45 4.22
CA LYS A 32 -0.98 -26.93 5.30
C LYS A 32 -0.18 -26.02 6.25
N GLN A 33 1.02 -26.45 6.65
CA GLN A 33 1.91 -25.64 7.49
C GLN A 33 2.32 -24.33 6.81
N LEU A 34 2.67 -24.37 5.51
CA LEU A 34 2.98 -23.16 4.73
C LEU A 34 1.80 -22.19 4.67
N ALA A 35 0.58 -22.69 4.47
CA ALA A 35 -0.62 -21.86 4.46
C ALA A 35 -0.86 -21.21 5.83
N ALA A 36 -0.70 -21.96 6.93
CA ALA A 36 -0.84 -21.43 8.28
C ALA A 36 0.19 -20.33 8.57
N LYS A 37 1.46 -20.55 8.21
CA LYS A 37 2.53 -19.56 8.41
C LYS A 37 2.33 -18.30 7.57
N ARG A 38 1.82 -18.43 6.34
CA ARG A 38 1.43 -17.27 5.52
C ARG A 38 0.30 -16.48 6.15
N ALA A 39 -0.71 -17.14 6.73
CA ALA A 39 -1.80 -16.46 7.41
C ALA A 39 -1.35 -15.75 8.70
N GLU A 40 -0.42 -16.36 9.47
CA GLU A 40 0.21 -15.71 10.62
C GLU A 40 1.01 -14.47 10.20
N LEU A 41 1.82 -14.59 9.14
CA LEU A 41 2.60 -13.48 8.59
C LEU A 41 1.69 -12.35 8.11
N GLN A 42 0.63 -12.66 7.35
CA GLN A 42 -0.31 -11.65 6.87
C GLN A 42 -0.90 -10.83 8.02
N LYS A 43 -1.29 -11.47 9.14
CA LYS A 43 -1.81 -10.75 10.31
C LYS A 43 -0.78 -9.77 10.90
N LEU A 44 0.49 -10.16 10.93
CA LEU A 44 1.56 -9.28 11.41
C LEU A 44 1.79 -8.12 10.44
N GLU A 45 1.75 -8.37 9.14
CA GLU A 45 1.89 -7.32 8.12
C GLU A 45 0.70 -6.34 8.15
N ASP A 46 -0.53 -6.84 8.31
CA ASP A 46 -1.73 -6.01 8.47
C ASP A 46 -1.63 -5.11 9.70
N GLN A 47 -1.14 -5.64 10.83
CA GLN A 47 -0.88 -4.87 12.05
C GLN A 47 0.23 -3.84 11.84
N PHE A 48 1.27 -4.20 11.09
CA PHE A 48 2.40 -3.32 10.79
C PHE A 48 2.00 -2.12 9.91
N LEU A 49 1.12 -2.37 8.93
CA LEU A 49 0.55 -1.36 8.02
C LEU A 49 -0.61 -0.56 8.63
N ALA A 50 -1.12 -0.97 9.79
CA ALA A 50 -2.19 -0.26 10.44
C ALA A 50 -1.69 1.05 11.09
N PRO A 51 -2.45 2.15 10.99
CA PRO A 51 -2.31 3.29 11.90
C PRO A 51 -2.53 2.86 13.36
N SER A 52 -1.98 3.62 14.31
CA SER A 52 -2.10 3.32 15.73
C SER A 52 -3.51 3.58 16.27
N ASP A 53 -3.85 3.00 17.42
CA ASP A 53 -5.11 3.29 18.11
C ASP A 53 -5.21 4.75 18.56
N GLU A 54 -4.07 5.39 18.84
CA GLU A 54 -3.99 6.82 19.15
C GLU A 54 -4.41 7.65 17.93
N ASP A 55 -3.88 7.35 16.74
CA ASP A 55 -4.30 8.06 15.52
C ASP A 55 -5.79 7.85 15.25
N ARG A 56 -6.30 6.61 15.42
CA ARG A 56 -7.72 6.30 15.24
C ARG A 56 -8.61 7.08 16.20
N THR A 57 -8.17 7.24 17.45
CA THR A 57 -8.88 8.03 18.45
C THR A 57 -8.85 9.51 18.11
N ALA A 58 -7.70 10.04 17.70
CA ALA A 58 -7.54 11.44 17.34
C ALA A 58 -8.39 11.85 16.11
N PHE A 59 -8.57 10.94 15.15
CA PHE A 59 -9.35 11.18 13.93
C PHE A 59 -10.73 10.50 13.95
N ALA A 60 -11.25 10.11 15.12
CA ALA A 60 -12.50 9.37 15.23
C ALA A 60 -13.70 10.10 14.61
N GLU A 61 -13.76 11.43 14.70
CA GLU A 61 -14.85 12.21 14.12
C GLU A 61 -14.81 12.23 12.59
N LEU A 62 -13.61 12.40 12.01
CA LEU A 62 -13.41 12.27 10.56
C LEU A 62 -13.84 10.87 10.09
N LEU A 63 -13.40 9.82 10.80
CA LEU A 63 -13.64 8.42 10.43
C LEU A 63 -15.11 7.99 10.53
N ARG A 64 -15.98 8.79 11.15
CA ARG A 64 -17.45 8.57 11.13
C ARG A 64 -18.09 9.07 9.84
N GLN A 65 -17.42 9.95 9.10
CA GLN A 65 -17.93 10.46 7.83
C GLN A 65 -17.76 9.39 6.73
N PRO A 66 -18.68 9.33 5.76
CA PRO A 66 -18.50 8.46 4.61
C PRO A 66 -17.24 8.83 3.83
N ASP A 67 -16.69 7.87 3.08
CA ASP A 67 -15.58 8.12 2.16
C ASP A 67 -14.33 8.71 2.84
N THR A 68 -14.09 8.33 4.08
CA THR A 68 -12.89 8.71 4.84
C THR A 68 -12.09 7.49 5.26
N GLY A 69 -10.83 7.72 5.61
CA GLY A 69 -10.00 6.66 6.17
C GLY A 69 -8.69 7.18 6.74
N LEU A 70 -7.96 6.23 7.30
CA LEU A 70 -6.65 6.44 7.91
C LEU A 70 -5.74 5.30 7.47
N ILE A 71 -4.58 5.62 6.93
CA ILE A 71 -3.63 4.64 6.37
C ILE A 71 -2.21 4.96 6.79
N ARG A 72 -1.32 3.99 6.67
CA ARG A 72 0.12 4.19 6.85
C ARG A 72 0.85 3.79 5.57
N LEU A 73 1.53 4.76 4.96
CA LEU A 73 2.45 4.48 3.86
C LEU A 73 3.85 4.24 4.42
N LEU A 74 4.51 3.21 3.90
CA LEU A 74 5.88 2.85 4.27
C LEU A 74 6.88 3.42 3.26
N PRO A 75 8.11 3.80 3.65
CA PRO A 75 9.10 4.29 2.68
C PRO A 75 9.51 3.15 1.76
N ARG A 76 9.29 3.34 0.46
CA ARG A 76 9.61 2.34 -0.56
C ARG A 76 11.06 1.88 -0.46
N GLU A 77 11.99 2.82 -0.34
CA GLU A 77 13.43 2.58 -0.20
C GLU A 77 13.82 1.79 1.05
N VAL A 78 12.90 1.55 2.00
CA VAL A 78 13.12 0.70 3.18
C VAL A 78 12.45 -0.67 3.01
N TYR A 79 11.18 -0.71 2.62
CA TYR A 79 10.36 -1.92 2.72
C TYR A 79 10.13 -2.69 1.41
N ASP A 80 10.19 -2.01 0.25
CA ASP A 80 10.01 -2.63 -1.07
C ASP A 80 11.27 -3.39 -1.53
N GLN A 81 11.09 -4.26 -2.53
CA GLN A 81 12.17 -5.00 -3.18
C GLN A 81 12.98 -4.10 -4.11
N PHE A 82 14.31 -4.22 -4.04
CA PHE A 82 15.24 -3.61 -5.00
C PHE A 82 16.28 -4.64 -5.43
N PRO A 83 17.01 -4.44 -6.55
CA PRO A 83 18.06 -5.37 -6.96
C PRO A 83 19.12 -5.62 -5.87
N SER A 84 19.35 -4.64 -4.99
CA SER A 84 20.33 -4.70 -3.90
C SER A 84 19.78 -5.24 -2.57
N LYS A 85 18.46 -5.43 -2.43
CA LYS A 85 17.85 -5.86 -1.17
C LYS A 85 16.48 -6.56 -1.35
N PRO A 86 16.20 -7.65 -0.62
CA PRO A 86 14.89 -8.28 -0.66
C PRO A 86 13.80 -7.38 -0.05
N ALA A 87 12.54 -7.61 -0.42
CA ALA A 87 11.40 -7.00 0.25
C ALA A 87 11.35 -7.40 1.74
N ARG A 88 10.86 -6.49 2.58
CA ARG A 88 10.64 -6.75 4.01
C ARG A 88 9.23 -7.22 4.33
N LEU A 89 8.29 -6.96 3.43
CA LEU A 89 6.89 -7.39 3.50
C LEU A 89 6.56 -8.20 2.26
N THR A 90 5.54 -9.04 2.36
CA THR A 90 5.07 -9.88 1.24
C THR A 90 4.18 -9.13 0.26
N ILE A 91 3.55 -8.04 0.70
CA ILE A 91 2.72 -7.17 -0.13
C ILE A 91 3.54 -6.51 -1.25
N SER A 92 3.01 -6.48 -2.47
CA SER A 92 3.70 -5.86 -3.61
C SER A 92 3.88 -4.35 -3.36
N GLY A 93 5.09 -3.84 -3.62
CA GLY A 93 5.45 -2.46 -3.34
C GLY A 93 5.76 -2.17 -1.86
N GLY A 94 5.79 -3.20 -1.00
CA GLY A 94 6.26 -3.09 0.39
C GLY A 94 5.46 -2.13 1.26
N GLY A 95 4.18 -1.90 0.96
CA GLY A 95 3.32 -0.96 1.69
C GLY A 95 3.55 0.51 1.37
N ALA A 96 4.37 0.83 0.36
CA ALA A 96 4.66 2.19 -0.02
C ALA A 96 3.57 2.86 -0.86
N TYR A 97 2.64 2.07 -1.38
CA TYR A 97 1.58 2.51 -2.28
C TYR A 97 0.23 2.45 -1.59
N TYR A 98 -0.74 3.23 -2.05
CA TYR A 98 -2.15 3.04 -1.67
C TYR A 98 -3.10 3.39 -2.80
N SER A 99 -4.19 2.63 -2.93
CA SER A 99 -5.34 2.94 -3.77
C SER A 99 -6.50 3.38 -2.89
N PHE A 100 -6.96 4.62 -3.04
CA PHE A 100 -8.15 5.13 -2.36
C PHE A 100 -9.43 4.54 -2.95
N ALA A 101 -9.41 4.18 -4.24
CA ALA A 101 -10.55 3.56 -4.89
C ALA A 101 -10.80 2.11 -4.46
N ARG A 102 -9.74 1.37 -4.08
CA ARG A 102 -9.77 -0.06 -3.75
C ARG A 102 -9.37 -0.38 -2.31
N LEU A 103 -8.95 0.62 -1.55
CA LEU A 103 -8.58 0.53 -0.14
C LEU A 103 -7.47 -0.49 0.14
N THR A 104 -6.44 -0.53 -0.72
CA THR A 104 -5.35 -1.50 -0.63
C THR A 104 -3.99 -0.85 -0.84
N HIS A 105 -2.96 -1.41 -0.19
CA HIS A 105 -1.56 -1.02 -0.37
C HIS A 105 -0.86 -1.81 -1.48
N GLU A 106 -1.54 -2.79 -2.09
CA GLU A 106 -0.96 -3.67 -3.11
C GLU A 106 -0.61 -2.88 -4.38
N TYR A 107 0.67 -2.80 -4.70
CA TYR A 107 1.14 -2.18 -5.94
C TYR A 107 0.70 -2.96 -7.19
N GLY A 108 0.39 -2.24 -8.27
CA GLY A 108 -0.12 -2.81 -9.52
C GLY A 108 -1.64 -2.96 -9.55
N TYR A 109 -2.34 -2.65 -8.46
CA TYR A 109 -3.80 -2.71 -8.36
C TYR A 109 -4.44 -1.32 -8.36
N GLY A 110 -3.95 -0.39 -9.19
CA GLY A 110 -4.52 0.97 -9.29
C GLY A 110 -4.06 1.89 -8.17
N SER A 111 -2.78 1.87 -7.85
CA SER A 111 -2.16 2.73 -6.85
C SER A 111 -2.32 4.21 -7.22
N ASP A 112 -2.77 5.01 -6.25
CA ASP A 112 -3.04 6.44 -6.41
C ASP A 112 -1.94 7.31 -5.79
N ILE A 113 -1.22 6.80 -4.80
CA ILE A 113 -0.14 7.52 -4.11
C ILE A 113 1.01 6.58 -3.73
N GLU A 114 2.23 7.10 -3.74
CA GLU A 114 3.47 6.42 -3.31
C GLU A 114 4.22 7.30 -2.31
N LEU A 115 4.79 6.70 -1.25
CA LEU A 115 5.83 7.30 -0.43
C LEU A 115 7.21 6.78 -0.84
N SER A 116 8.10 7.69 -1.29
CA SER A 116 9.48 7.34 -1.63
C SER A 116 10.45 8.50 -1.43
N SER A 117 11.54 8.23 -0.71
CA SER A 117 12.64 9.17 -0.45
C SER A 117 12.16 10.49 0.17
N GLY A 118 11.14 10.45 1.03
CA GLY A 118 10.55 11.63 1.68
C GLY A 118 9.59 12.45 0.82
N TYR A 119 9.18 11.95 -0.35
CA TYR A 119 8.19 12.58 -1.20
C TYR A 119 6.97 11.68 -1.40
N LEU A 120 5.83 12.34 -1.60
CA LEU A 120 4.62 11.73 -2.11
C LEU A 120 4.62 11.86 -3.63
N SER A 121 4.26 10.81 -4.36
CA SER A 121 4.16 10.81 -5.83
C SER A 121 2.84 10.20 -6.32
N VAL A 122 2.41 10.56 -7.53
CA VAL A 122 1.28 9.95 -8.27
C VAL A 122 1.70 9.69 -9.73
N GLY A 123 1.07 8.75 -10.43
CA GLY A 123 1.29 8.51 -11.85
C GLY A 123 2.44 7.54 -12.14
N PHE A 124 2.21 6.25 -11.93
CA PHE A 124 3.31 5.26 -11.85
C PHE A 124 3.58 4.50 -13.15
N ALA A 125 2.55 4.13 -13.91
CA ALA A 125 2.67 3.20 -15.03
C ALA A 125 2.04 3.75 -16.31
N GLY A 126 2.71 3.55 -17.44
CA GLY A 126 2.15 3.83 -18.76
C GLY A 126 1.70 5.28 -18.95
N ALA A 127 0.39 5.45 -19.19
CA ALA A 127 -0.25 6.74 -19.41
C ALA A 127 -0.91 7.31 -18.15
N ASP A 128 -0.86 6.58 -17.01
CA ASP A 128 -1.39 7.05 -15.74
C ASP A 128 -0.61 8.27 -15.26
N TYR A 129 -1.32 9.23 -14.67
CA TYR A 129 -0.74 10.44 -14.11
C TYR A 129 -1.62 11.00 -13.00
N GLY A 130 -1.17 12.07 -12.36
CA GLY A 130 -2.01 12.78 -11.43
C GLY A 130 -1.50 14.17 -11.12
N LEU A 131 -2.30 14.86 -10.32
CA LEU A 131 -2.14 16.26 -9.98
C LEU A 131 -2.20 16.38 -8.48
N MET A 132 -1.15 16.88 -7.86
CA MET A 132 -1.14 17.22 -6.44
C MET A 132 -0.85 18.68 -6.20
N THR A 133 -1.47 19.22 -5.16
CA THR A 133 -1.12 20.51 -4.58
C THR A 133 -1.32 20.47 -3.07
N THR A 134 -0.84 21.49 -2.37
CA THR A 134 -1.05 21.68 -0.93
C THR A 134 -1.96 22.89 -0.68
N ILE A 135 -2.80 22.77 0.35
CA ILE A 135 -3.63 23.86 0.86
C ILE A 135 -3.19 24.29 2.27
N GLY A 136 -2.01 23.86 2.71
CA GLY A 136 -1.49 24.16 4.03
C GLY A 136 -2.23 23.43 5.15
N GLN A 137 -2.38 24.08 6.30
CA GLN A 137 -2.88 23.46 7.53
C GLN A 137 -4.40 23.52 7.66
N VAL A 138 -5.15 23.10 6.64
CA VAL A 138 -6.63 23.10 6.66
C VAL A 138 -7.15 21.73 7.14
N PRO A 139 -8.06 21.64 8.12
CA PRO A 139 -8.70 20.39 8.53
C PRO A 139 -9.47 19.70 7.39
N LEU A 140 -9.53 18.36 7.38
CA LEU A 140 -10.19 17.60 6.29
C LEU A 140 -11.72 17.75 6.33
N GLU A 141 -12.27 18.06 7.50
CA GLU A 141 -13.69 18.30 7.75
C GLU A 141 -14.20 19.55 7.02
N GLU A 142 -13.33 20.55 6.82
CA GLU A 142 -13.63 21.79 6.10
C GLU A 142 -13.55 21.62 4.58
N ILE A 143 -12.97 20.52 4.09
CA ILE A 143 -12.81 20.28 2.65
C ILE A 143 -14.04 19.60 2.06
N SER A 144 -14.60 20.26 1.05
CA SER A 144 -15.68 19.76 0.21
C SER A 144 -15.33 19.97 -1.27
N SER A 145 -16.20 19.50 -2.17
CA SER A 145 -16.09 19.75 -3.60
C SER A 145 -16.21 21.24 -3.99
N GLU A 146 -16.67 22.09 -3.07
CA GLU A 146 -16.88 23.53 -3.28
C GLU A 146 -15.65 24.37 -2.90
N TYR A 147 -14.66 23.76 -2.23
CA TYR A 147 -13.45 24.47 -1.82
C TYR A 147 -12.73 25.03 -3.07
N PRO A 148 -12.38 26.33 -3.14
CA PRO A 148 -12.02 26.98 -4.41
C PRO A 148 -10.92 26.28 -5.21
N VAL A 149 -9.87 25.80 -4.54
CA VAL A 149 -8.75 25.11 -5.24
C VAL A 149 -9.10 23.68 -5.67
N VAL A 150 -10.20 23.10 -5.17
CA VAL A 150 -10.73 21.82 -5.61
C VAL A 150 -11.39 21.96 -6.99
N ALA A 151 -11.91 23.14 -7.35
CA ALA A 151 -12.69 23.33 -8.57
C ALA A 151 -11.93 22.94 -9.85
N PHE A 152 -10.67 23.35 -9.98
CA PHE A 152 -9.83 22.94 -11.12
C PHE A 152 -9.68 21.42 -11.16
N LEU A 153 -9.19 20.82 -10.07
CA LEU A 153 -9.01 19.37 -10.00
C LEU A 153 -10.31 18.62 -10.24
N ALA A 154 -11.44 19.14 -9.79
CA ALA A 154 -12.74 18.50 -9.91
C ALA A 154 -13.32 18.52 -11.34
N SER A 155 -13.04 19.60 -12.09
CA SER A 155 -13.52 19.82 -13.45
C SER A 155 -12.54 19.38 -14.53
N TYR A 156 -11.29 19.11 -14.16
CA TYR A 156 -10.25 18.62 -15.06
C TYR A 156 -10.70 17.36 -15.81
N LYS A 157 -10.50 17.38 -17.14
CA LYS A 157 -10.85 16.28 -18.04
C LYS A 157 -9.56 15.58 -18.49
N PRO A 158 -9.35 14.30 -18.14
CA PRO A 158 -8.22 13.57 -18.67
C PRO A 158 -8.34 13.43 -20.20
N PRO A 159 -7.23 13.54 -20.95
CA PRO A 159 -7.24 13.27 -22.38
C PRO A 159 -7.54 11.79 -22.62
N ASN A 160 -8.12 11.48 -23.77
CA ASN A 160 -8.45 10.09 -24.11
C ASN A 160 -7.40 9.44 -25.01
N GLU A 161 -6.47 10.19 -25.60
CA GLU A 161 -5.41 9.64 -26.44
C GLU A 161 -4.14 9.37 -25.63
N GLU A 162 -3.51 8.21 -25.81
CA GLU A 162 -2.31 7.82 -25.05
C GLU A 162 -1.15 8.82 -25.19
N ALA A 163 -0.94 9.35 -26.40
CA ALA A 163 0.11 10.33 -26.66
C ALA A 163 -0.11 11.63 -25.85
N GLU A 164 -1.36 12.09 -25.78
CA GLU A 164 -1.77 13.29 -25.04
C GLU A 164 -1.68 13.05 -23.53
N ALA A 165 -2.16 11.90 -23.04
CA ALA A 165 -2.06 11.53 -21.62
C ALA A 165 -0.60 11.52 -21.14
N ARG A 166 0.31 10.93 -21.94
CA ARG A 166 1.75 10.93 -21.64
C ARG A 166 2.36 12.33 -21.73
N GLN A 167 1.87 13.18 -22.63
CA GLN A 167 2.32 14.57 -22.70
C GLN A 167 1.88 15.37 -21.48
N GLU A 168 0.61 15.21 -21.07
CA GLU A 168 0.09 15.84 -19.86
C GLU A 168 0.88 15.38 -18.65
N HIS A 169 1.09 14.07 -18.47
CA HIS A 169 1.94 13.55 -17.41
C HIS A 169 3.31 14.25 -17.34
N ARG A 170 4.05 14.29 -18.46
CA ARG A 170 5.37 14.93 -18.51
C ARG A 170 5.33 16.41 -18.15
N SER A 171 4.26 17.09 -18.52
CA SER A 171 4.16 18.54 -18.35
C SER A 171 3.90 18.97 -16.89
N PHE A 172 3.56 18.06 -15.99
CA PHE A 172 3.53 18.31 -14.53
C PHE A 172 4.84 17.92 -13.83
N ARG A 173 5.86 17.47 -14.58
CA ARG A 173 7.20 17.12 -14.07
C ARG A 173 8.26 18.16 -14.46
N PRO A 174 9.31 18.39 -13.65
CA PRO A 174 9.37 18.15 -12.20
C PRO A 174 8.83 19.36 -11.42
N THR A 175 8.73 20.53 -12.05
CA THR A 175 8.39 21.81 -11.42
C THR A 175 6.88 22.06 -11.32
N GLY A 176 6.07 21.24 -12.01
CA GLY A 176 4.62 21.41 -12.09
C GLY A 176 4.16 22.48 -13.09
N LYS A 177 2.84 22.66 -13.17
CA LYS A 177 2.18 23.75 -13.90
C LYS A 177 1.47 24.69 -12.94
N ILE A 178 1.47 25.98 -13.27
CA ILE A 178 0.65 26.98 -12.58
C ILE A 178 -0.68 27.10 -13.32
N ILE A 179 -1.78 26.90 -12.61
CA ILE A 179 -3.15 27.03 -13.12
C ILE A 179 -3.92 27.85 -12.10
N ASP A 180 -4.48 28.98 -12.53
CA ASP A 180 -5.20 29.92 -11.67
C ASP A 180 -4.43 30.33 -10.41
N GLY A 181 -3.10 30.51 -10.55
CA GLY A 181 -2.20 30.88 -9.46
C GLY A 181 -1.79 29.74 -8.52
N VAL A 182 -2.27 28.52 -8.76
CA VAL A 182 -1.94 27.33 -7.96
C VAL A 182 -0.98 26.43 -8.73
N THR A 183 0.06 25.95 -8.05
CA THR A 183 1.01 25.01 -8.66
C THR A 183 0.54 23.58 -8.43
N TYR A 184 0.38 22.82 -9.52
CA TYR A 184 0.08 21.40 -9.51
C TYR A 184 1.30 20.60 -9.97
N GLN A 185 1.65 19.56 -9.22
CA GLN A 185 2.83 18.72 -9.42
C GLN A 185 2.46 17.25 -9.25
N GLU A 186 3.21 16.36 -9.88
CA GLU A 186 3.04 14.92 -9.63
C GLU A 186 3.73 14.41 -8.36
N ARG A 187 4.62 15.23 -7.79
CA ARG A 187 5.49 14.85 -6.67
C ARG A 187 5.64 16.04 -5.75
N LEU A 188 5.39 15.82 -4.46
CA LEU A 188 5.50 16.85 -3.43
C LEU A 188 6.25 16.31 -2.22
N PRO A 189 7.03 17.15 -1.51
CA PRO A 189 7.67 16.72 -0.27
C PRO A 189 6.61 16.41 0.79
N VAL A 190 6.88 15.40 1.61
CA VAL A 190 6.08 15.10 2.81
C VAL A 190 6.23 16.25 3.81
N GLN A 191 5.11 16.83 4.23
CA GLN A 191 5.05 17.83 5.28
C GLN A 191 3.97 17.44 6.29
N VAL A 192 4.38 17.20 7.54
CA VAL A 192 3.44 16.87 8.63
C VAL A 192 2.52 18.07 8.88
N ASN A 193 1.28 17.80 9.28
CA ASN A 193 0.22 18.80 9.50
C ASN A 193 -0.18 19.57 8.24
N THR A 194 0.13 19.03 7.06
CA THR A 194 -0.23 19.64 5.79
C THR A 194 -1.28 18.81 5.08
N THR A 195 -2.29 19.50 4.55
CA THR A 195 -3.35 18.94 3.72
C THR A 195 -3.02 19.14 2.26
N TYR A 196 -3.20 18.06 1.51
CA TYR A 196 -2.94 17.92 0.10
C TYR A 196 -4.24 17.61 -0.62
N LEU A 197 -4.33 18.07 -1.86
CA LEU A 197 -5.32 17.63 -2.81
C LEU A 197 -4.63 16.79 -3.87
N LEU A 198 -5.26 15.68 -4.23
CA LEU A 198 -4.78 14.71 -5.21
C LEU A 198 -5.91 14.35 -6.18
N ARG A 199 -5.69 14.56 -7.47
CA ARG A 199 -6.44 13.88 -8.52
C ARG A 199 -5.55 12.78 -9.08
N SER A 200 -5.92 11.51 -8.88
CA SER A 200 -5.23 10.34 -9.44
C SER A 200 -6.03 9.81 -10.62
N ILE A 201 -5.38 9.73 -11.78
CA ILE A 201 -5.98 9.30 -13.05
C ILE A 201 -5.27 8.03 -13.49
N ASN A 202 -5.94 6.90 -13.26
CA ASN A 202 -5.49 5.57 -13.64
C ASN A 202 -6.41 5.01 -14.74
N TYR A 203 -5.89 4.92 -15.97
CA TYR A 203 -6.69 4.52 -17.13
C TYR A 203 -7.16 3.07 -17.11
N ASP A 204 -6.43 2.20 -16.40
CA ASP A 204 -6.81 0.80 -16.28
C ASP A 204 -7.83 0.56 -15.15
N ASN A 205 -7.86 1.41 -14.11
CA ASN A 205 -8.53 1.10 -12.85
C ASN A 205 -9.52 2.17 -12.33
N SER A 206 -9.14 3.44 -12.22
CA SER A 206 -9.88 4.44 -11.44
C SER A 206 -9.51 5.89 -11.77
N ASP A 207 -10.45 6.81 -11.51
CA ASP A 207 -10.17 8.24 -11.45
C ASP A 207 -10.81 8.80 -10.15
N VAL A 208 -9.97 9.35 -9.27
CA VAL A 208 -10.37 9.79 -7.93
C VAL A 208 -9.79 11.16 -7.60
N LEU A 209 -10.59 11.96 -6.89
CA LEU A 209 -10.19 13.20 -6.24
C LEU A 209 -10.24 13.02 -4.73
N VAL A 210 -9.10 13.20 -4.08
CA VAL A 210 -8.89 12.92 -2.66
C VAL A 210 -8.28 14.15 -1.99
N ALA A 211 -8.77 14.49 -0.81
CA ALA A 211 -8.05 15.33 0.15
C ALA A 211 -7.40 14.42 1.18
N PHE A 212 -6.12 14.61 1.46
CA PHE A 212 -5.45 13.87 2.53
C PHE A 212 -4.52 14.78 3.33
N ARG A 213 -4.33 14.43 4.58
CA ARG A 213 -3.45 15.15 5.51
C ARG A 213 -2.39 14.19 6.02
N VAL A 214 -1.13 14.60 5.97
CA VAL A 214 -0.05 13.89 6.66
C VAL A 214 -0.16 14.22 8.14
N VAL A 215 -0.61 13.28 8.96
CA VAL A 215 -0.90 13.52 10.38
C VAL A 215 0.28 13.18 11.28
N ARG A 216 1.10 12.22 10.84
CA ARG A 216 2.27 11.76 11.60
C ARG A 216 3.34 11.24 10.64
N LYS A 217 4.60 11.41 11.04
CA LYS A 217 5.75 10.77 10.42
C LYS A 217 6.52 10.00 11.50
N ASP A 218 6.85 8.76 11.19
CA ASP A 218 7.46 7.83 12.13
C ASP A 218 8.98 7.84 12.02
N SER A 219 9.63 7.31 13.06
CA SER A 219 11.09 7.22 13.11
C SER A 219 11.67 6.31 12.03
N ASP A 220 10.88 5.36 11.51
CA ASP A 220 11.25 4.52 10.37
C ASP A 220 11.01 5.20 9.01
N GLY A 221 10.53 6.44 9.01
CA GLY A 221 10.23 7.25 7.84
C GLY A 221 8.82 7.09 7.30
N SER A 222 8.04 6.12 7.79
CA SER A 222 6.64 5.90 7.43
C SER A 222 5.79 7.12 7.74
N VAL A 223 4.68 7.30 7.03
CA VAL A 223 3.74 8.40 7.28
C VAL A 223 2.34 7.87 7.47
N VAL A 224 1.60 8.47 8.39
CA VAL A 224 0.17 8.24 8.55
C VAL A 224 -0.59 9.33 7.82
N LEU A 225 -1.52 8.92 6.96
CA LEU A 225 -2.40 9.82 6.22
C LEU A 225 -3.83 9.64 6.70
N ALA A 226 -4.46 10.72 7.15
CA ALA A 226 -5.92 10.81 7.19
C ALA A 226 -6.39 11.27 5.81
N TRP A 227 -7.48 10.71 5.30
CA TRP A 227 -7.97 11.05 3.96
C TRP A 227 -9.49 11.08 3.87
N LYS A 228 -9.95 11.84 2.87
CA LYS A 228 -11.35 11.98 2.46
C LYS A 228 -11.41 11.93 0.94
N LEU A 229 -12.11 10.94 0.40
CA LEU A 229 -12.40 10.84 -1.03
C LEU A 229 -13.50 11.85 -1.34
N LEU A 230 -13.14 12.91 -2.06
CA LEU A 230 -14.07 13.99 -2.41
C LEU A 230 -14.95 13.61 -3.60
N LYS A 231 -14.40 12.83 -4.54
CA LYS A 231 -15.15 12.37 -5.70
C LYS A 231 -14.50 11.16 -6.37
N LYS A 232 -15.34 10.23 -6.82
CA LYS A 232 -14.98 9.15 -7.75
C LYS A 232 -15.60 9.44 -9.10
N TYR A 233 -14.80 9.34 -10.15
CA TYR A 233 -15.21 9.58 -11.52
C TYR A 233 -15.41 8.24 -12.25
N PRO A 234 -16.15 8.22 -13.37
CA PRO A 234 -16.08 7.11 -14.30
C PRO A 234 -14.63 6.83 -14.66
N LYS A 235 -14.28 5.55 -14.81
CA LYS A 235 -12.94 5.16 -15.27
C LYS A 235 -12.65 5.88 -16.60
N PRO A 236 -11.49 6.54 -16.74
CA PRO A 236 -11.18 7.25 -17.97
C PRO A 236 -10.94 6.27 -19.11
N VAL A 237 -11.19 6.71 -20.33
CA VAL A 237 -11.02 5.88 -21.53
C VAL A 237 -9.68 6.26 -22.16
N LEU A 238 -8.88 5.25 -22.53
CA LEU A 238 -7.63 5.45 -23.24
C LEU A 238 -7.69 4.77 -24.61
N THR A 239 -7.72 5.57 -25.66
CA THR A 239 -7.41 5.16 -27.02
C THR A 239 -5.89 5.01 -27.13
N ARG A 240 -5.46 3.78 -27.41
CA ARG A 240 -4.06 3.49 -27.76
C ARG A 240 -3.96 3.49 -29.27
N SER A 241 -3.07 4.31 -29.84
CA SER A 241 -2.76 4.20 -31.26
C SER A 241 -2.24 2.78 -31.54
N GLN A 242 -2.78 2.10 -32.55
CA GLN A 242 -2.22 0.82 -32.99
C GLN A 242 -0.72 1.03 -33.24
N ALA A 243 0.12 0.24 -32.57
CA ALA A 243 1.52 0.19 -32.93
C ALA A 243 1.57 -0.20 -34.41
N ALA A 244 2.19 0.63 -35.24
CA ALA A 244 2.66 0.16 -36.54
C ALA A 244 3.63 -0.99 -36.24
N ASN A 245 3.21 -2.21 -36.58
CA ASN A 245 4.03 -3.42 -36.45
C ASN A 245 5.34 -3.27 -37.21
#